data_AF-A0A356BVH8-F1
#
_entry.id   AF-A0A356BVH8-F1
#
_cell.length_a   1.000
_cell.length_b   1.000
_cell.length_c   1.000
_cell.angle_alpha   90.00
_cell.angle_beta   90.00
_cell.angle_gamma   90.00
#
_symmetry.space_group_name_H-M   'P 1'
#
loop_
_entity.id
_entity.type
_entity.pdbx_description
1 polymer ?
#
loop_
_entity_poly.entity_id
_entity_poly.type
_entity_poly.pdbx_seq_one_letter_code
_entity_poly.pdbx_strand_id
1 'polypeptide(L)' 'MKKQRLTLLLLVAVLGVLFASALGASAEPVTLTLGSWRVDDVEQVNRLLDAFHQSHPDIRIRFNPTNPPDYNAVLRTQL' A
#
# COMPACT_ATOMS: atom_id res chain seq x y z
N MET A 1 -25.62 -39.06 -15.74
CA MET A 1 -25.05 -38.79 -14.39
C MET A 1 -23.52 -38.64 -14.37
N LYS A 2 -22.72 -39.58 -14.90
CA LYS A 2 -21.23 -39.50 -14.86
C LYS A 2 -20.66 -38.29 -15.64
N LYS A 3 -21.20 -38.00 -16.84
CA LYS A 3 -20.76 -36.85 -17.66
C LYS A 3 -21.09 -35.49 -17.02
N GLN A 4 -22.27 -35.33 -16.42
CA GLN A 4 -22.65 -34.10 -15.70
C GLN A 4 -21.80 -33.86 -14.44
N ARG A 5 -21.42 -34.92 -13.71
CA ARG A 5 -20.48 -34.82 -12.58
C ARG A 5 -19.09 -34.38 -13.04
N LEU A 6 -18.64 -34.88 -14.19
CA LEU A 6 -17.36 -34.49 -14.79
C LEU A 6 -17.37 -33.03 -15.27
N THR A 7 -18.45 -32.60 -15.93
CA THR A 7 -18.63 -31.20 -16.36
C THR A 7 -18.69 -30.25 -15.16
N LEU A 8 -19.38 -30.64 -14.08
CA LEU A 8 -19.47 -29.83 -12.86
C LEU A 8 -18.12 -29.71 -12.15
N LEU A 9 -17.35 -30.80 -12.08
CA LEU A 9 -15.97 -30.78 -11.56
C LEU A 9 -15.06 -29.88 -12.38
N LEU A 10 -15.18 -29.90 -13.71
CA LEU A 10 -14.40 -29.03 -14.59
C LEU A 10 -14.77 -27.55 -14.39
N LEU A 11 -16.06 -27.24 -14.22
CA LEU A 11 -16.53 -25.88 -13.99
C LEU A 11 -16.03 -25.32 -12.66
N VAL A 12 -16.04 -26.13 -11.59
CA VAL A 12 -15.51 -25.75 -10.27
C VAL A 12 -13.99 -25.53 -10.33
N ALA A 13 -13.26 -26.36 -11.07
CA ALA A 13 -11.82 -26.19 -11.25
C ALA A 13 -11.48 -24.89 -12.00
N VAL A 14 -12.22 -24.58 -13.08
CA VAL A 14 -12.03 -23.31 -13.83
C VAL A 14 -12.37 -22.10 -12.96
N LEU A 15 -13.43 -22.17 -12.16
CA LEU A 15 -13.81 -21.10 -11.24
C LEU A 15 -12.76 -20.89 -10.13
N GLY A 16 -12.17 -21.98 -9.63
CA GLY A 16 -11.07 -21.93 -8.65
C GLY A 16 -9.80 -21.29 -9.19
N VAL A 17 -9.43 -21.58 -10.45
CA VAL A 17 -8.27 -20.96 -11.11
C VAL A 17 -8.49 -19.46 -11.34
N LEU A 18 -9.69 -19.06 -11.77
CA LEU A 18 -10.05 -17.66 -11.97
C LEU A 18 -10.06 -16.86 -10.66
N PHE A 19 -10.51 -17.48 -9.56
CA PHE A 19 -10.50 -16.85 -8.24
C PHE A 19 -9.07 -16.67 -7.69
N ALA A 20 -8.20 -17.67 -7.89
CA ALA A 20 -6.79 -17.58 -7.50
C ALA A 20 -6.02 -16.50 -8.29
N SER A 21 -6.36 -16.29 -9.57
CA SER A 21 -5.77 -15.22 -10.37
C SER A 21 -6.30 -13.82 -10.04
N ALA A 22 -7.51 -13.72 -9.47
CA ALA A 22 -8.10 -12.45 -9.03
C ALA A 22 -7.57 -11.98 -7.67
N LEU A 23 -7.06 -12.90 -6.85
CA LEU A 23 -6.31 -12.62 -5.61
C LEU A 23 -4.87 -12.20 -5.93
N GLY A 24 -4.70 -11.25 -6.87
CA GLY A 24 -3.42 -10.81 -7.43
C GLY A 24 -2.32 -10.70 -6.37
N ALA A 25 -1.10 -11.07 -6.76
CA ALA A 25 0.07 -11.07 -5.90
C ALA A 25 0.11 -9.79 -5.05
N SER A 26 -0.16 -9.91 -3.75
CA SER A 26 -0.02 -8.80 -2.82
C SER A 26 1.46 -8.41 -2.82
N ALA A 27 1.76 -7.20 -3.28
CA ALA A 27 3.12 -6.68 -3.22
C ALA A 27 3.54 -6.63 -1.74
N GLU A 28 4.79 -6.98 -1.45
CA GLU A 28 5.29 -6.91 -0.09
C GLU A 28 5.14 -5.46 0.44
N PRO A 29 4.61 -5.26 1.65
CA PRO A 29 4.37 -3.91 2.17
C PRO A 29 5.64 -3.06 2.15
N VAL A 30 5.61 -1.95 1.41
CA VAL A 30 6.75 -1.03 1.30
C VAL A 30 6.58 0.11 2.29
N THR A 31 7.64 0.46 3.01
CA THR A 31 7.67 1.64 3.88
C THR A 31 8.51 2.75 3.28
N LEU A 32 7.89 3.91 3.07
CA LEU A 32 8.54 5.13 2.59
C LEU A 32 8.62 6.17 3.71
N THR A 33 9.69 6.96 3.74
CA THR A 33 9.81 8.10 4.65
C THR A 33 9.58 9.39 3.88
N LEU A 34 8.62 10.20 4.31
CA LEU A 34 8.33 11.51 3.74
C LEU A 34 8.93 12.60 4.63
N GLY A 35 10.05 13.17 4.19
CA GLY A 35 10.67 14.34 4.82
C GLY A 35 9.94 15.64 4.46
N SER A 36 9.80 16.55 5.41
CA SER A 36 9.18 17.87 5.19
C SER A 36 9.78 18.91 6.12
N TRP A 37 9.85 20.17 5.68
CA TRP A 37 10.15 21.30 6.58
C TRP A 37 8.89 21.86 7.26
N ARG A 38 7.70 21.40 6.88
CA ARG A 38 6.42 21.93 7.39
C ARG A 38 5.96 21.19 8.62
N VAL A 39 6.30 21.76 9.78
CA VAL A 39 5.86 21.28 11.09
C VAL A 39 4.44 21.73 11.45
N ASP A 40 3.95 22.84 10.89
CA ASP A 40 2.62 23.36 11.26
C ASP A 40 1.46 22.57 10.63
N ASP A 41 1.74 21.81 9.56
CA ASP A 41 0.71 21.07 8.80
C ASP A 41 0.62 19.59 9.17
N VAL A 42 1.28 19.15 10.25
CA VAL A 42 1.39 17.71 10.60
C VAL A 42 0.03 17.01 10.62
N GLU A 43 -0.97 17.61 11.25
CA GLU A 43 -2.31 17.03 11.30
C GLU A 43 -2.98 16.94 9.92
N GLN A 44 -2.76 17.94 9.06
CA GLN A 44 -3.38 17.98 7.74
C GLN A 44 -2.72 16.97 6.81
N VAL A 45 -1.40 16.82 6.90
CA VAL A 45 -0.65 15.79 6.17
C VAL A 45 -1.03 14.40 6.64
N ASN A 46 -1.15 14.16 7.95
CA ASN A 46 -1.57 12.85 8.46
C ASN A 46 -2.96 12.45 7.93
N ARG A 47 -3.93 13.37 7.91
CA ARG A 47 -5.25 13.08 7.31
C ARG A 47 -5.19 12.75 5.82
N LEU A 48 -4.31 13.42 5.07
CA LEU A 48 -4.07 13.11 3.66
C LEU A 48 -3.44 11.71 3.50
N LEU A 49 -2.47 11.37 4.35
CA LEU A 49 -1.82 10.06 4.35
C LEU A 49 -2.77 8.94 4.76
N ASP A 50 -3.67 9.17 5.72
CA ASP A 50 -4.70 8.21 6.10
C ASP A 50 -5.61 7.87 4.90
N ALA A 51 -6.05 8.89 4.16
CA ALA A 51 -6.83 8.69 2.93
C ALA A 51 -6.03 7.93 1.85
N PHE A 52 -4.73 8.19 1.72
CA PHE A 52 -3.85 7.47 0.81
C PHE A 52 -3.68 5.99 1.22
N HIS A 53 -3.50 5.69 2.51
CA HIS A 53 -3.34 4.32 3.00
C HIS A 53 -4.61 3.48 2.82
N GLN A 54 -5.79 4.11 2.77
CA GLN A 54 -7.04 3.41 2.46
C GLN A 54 -7.08 2.85 1.03
N SER A 55 -6.52 3.57 0.05
CA SER A 55 -6.46 3.11 -1.34
C SER A 55 -5.19 2.33 -1.67
N HIS A 56 -4.15 2.43 -0.84
CA HIS A 56 -2.85 1.80 -1.03
C HIS A 56 -2.39 1.07 0.24
N PRO A 57 -3.04 -0.05 0.60
CA PRO A 57 -2.72 -0.78 1.84
C PRO A 57 -1.30 -1.35 1.87
N ASP A 58 -0.70 -1.58 0.69
CA ASP A 58 0.65 -2.12 0.54
C ASP A 58 1.74 -1.03 0.68
N ILE A 59 1.37 0.25 0.80
CA ILE A 59 2.32 1.36 0.89
C ILE A 59 2.13 2.11 2.21
N ARG A 60 3.10 1.98 3.10
CA ARG A 60 3.13 2.72 4.37
C ARG A 60 4.03 3.94 4.25
N ILE A 61 3.50 5.12 4.55
CA ILE A 61 4.26 6.38 4.53
C ILE A 61 4.45 6.87 5.96
N ARG A 62 5.70 7.02 6.39
CA ARG A 62 6.06 7.65 7.67
C ARG A 62 6.39 9.12 7.42
N PHE A 63 5.53 10.01 7.94
CA PHE A 63 5.81 11.44 7.90
C PHE A 63 6.88 11.81 8.93
N ASN A 64 7.96 12.48 8.48
CA ASN A 64 9.09 12.89 9.30
C ASN A 64 9.37 14.38 9.10
N PRO A 65 8.57 15.26 9.72
CA PRO A 65 8.75 16.70 9.63
C PRO A 65 9.97 17.14 10.45
N THR A 66 10.73 18.07 9.91
CA THR A 66 11.86 18.72 10.56
C THR A 66 11.56 20.21 10.66
N ASN A 67 11.92 20.83 11.78
CA ASN A 67 11.81 22.27 11.99
C ASN A 67 12.51 23.04 10.82
N PRO A 68 11.88 24.06 10.20
CA PRO A 68 12.44 24.72 9.01
C PRO A 68 13.89 25.22 9.15
N PRO A 69 14.31 25.85 10.28
CA PRO A 69 15.70 26.28 10.47
C PRO A 69 16.71 25.12 10.41
N ASP A 70 16.29 23.93 10.84
CA ASP A 70 17.15 22.74 10.95
C ASP A 70 17.11 21.87 9.68
N TYR A 71 16.15 22.09 8.79
CA TYR A 71 15.86 21.23 7.64
C TYR A 71 17.09 20.99 6.74
N ASN A 72 17.82 22.05 6.40
CA ASN A 72 19.00 21.93 5.53
C ASN A 72 20.17 21.20 6.20
N ALA A 73 20.29 21.29 7.53
CA ALA A 73 21.30 20.54 8.26
C ALA A 73 20.93 19.05 8.26
N VAL A 74 19.68 18.72 8.60
CA VAL A 74 19.18 17.35 8.62
C VAL A 74 19.22 16.70 7.23
N LEU A 75 18.81 17.39 6.18
CA LEU A 75 18.81 16.85 4.81
C LEU A 75 20.22 16.43 4.38
N ARG A 76 21.24 17.23 4.70
CA ARG A 76 22.64 16.89 4.37
C ARG A 76 23.16 15.65 5.09
N THR A 77 22.58 15.28 6.23
CA THR A 77 22.95 14.03 6.92
C THR A 77 22.32 12.78 6.31
N GLN A 78 21.38 12.95 5.36
CA GLN A 78 20.62 11.87 4.72
C GLN A 78 21.07 11.58 3.29
N LEU A 79 21.95 12.42 2.71
CA LEU A 79 22.51 12.31 1.35
C LEU A 79 23.92 11.71 1.38
#